data_AF-A0A0L0HMD9-F1
#
_entry.id   AF-A0A0L0HMD9-F1
#
_cell.length_a   1.000
_cell.length_b   1.000
_cell.length_c   1.000
_cell.angle_alpha   90.00
_cell.angle_beta   90.00
_cell.angle_gamma   90.00
#
_symmetry.space_group_name_H-M   'P 1'
#
loop_
_entity.id
_entity.type
_entity.pdbx_description
1 polymer ?
#
loop_
_entity_poly.entity_id
_entity_poly.type
_entity_poly.pdbx_seq_one_letter_code
_entity_poly.pdbx_strand_id
1 'polypeptide(L)'
;MADSIALRKSVDSTRSKVSRLTILSRKTACANSPTRKSPFRIQFSPSTPGSIVGLPTTIVPTIAVAAEPVYVKREAASLALAADPSYAQALVRTHYVRELVDQVRLAKGERRDKVEIFLLKVVEKELERACLHAIHRTALLERELTDMKGRLAQLSSPFKHNAREMYLIRPFLHDYVRENKQMVKDYGLPMIYLRNEDGEGNRAGKDAAFEEYFVKLKEQAKTLAQTGRNKFLSESLKLLIKLEAEFYLLECFIERSFSELQCYMRLIESLTQNQDAAVLQAALFLRLRNACTWLGSARTSLTELASSLVPDMEDYQCSICLSVMYKPVFLSSCKHRFCRECLHQHERFSAFWAYMYWIDVQCPMCRGSYALRSKTPDKAMDNFIKLYFPVEYAEKRREAFKKRLQRKILTLMRKNLLWRPERYWE
;
A
#
# COMPACT_ATOMS: atom_id res chain seq x y z
N MET A 1 -7.93 -51.79 49.49
CA MET A 1 -6.55 -52.12 49.89
C MET A 1 -5.64 -51.47 48.85
N ALA A 2 -5.45 -50.14 48.82
CA ALA A 2 -4.91 -49.26 49.86
C ALA A 2 -3.58 -49.81 50.41
N ASP A 3 -2.48 -49.39 49.79
CA ASP A 3 -1.22 -49.03 50.45
C ASP A 3 -0.38 -48.18 49.48
N SER A 4 -0.13 -46.89 49.76
CA SER A 4 0.94 -46.37 50.64
C SER A 4 2.31 -46.59 50.00
N ILE A 5 3.03 -45.56 49.52
CA ILE A 5 4.07 -44.90 50.31
C ILE A 5 4.33 -43.47 49.76
N ALA A 6 4.36 -42.54 50.71
CA ALA A 6 4.75 -41.14 50.58
C ALA A 6 6.26 -40.95 50.78
N LEU A 7 6.80 -39.82 50.32
CA LEU A 7 7.72 -38.87 51.01
C LEU A 7 8.45 -38.02 49.94
N ARG A 8 8.15 -36.72 49.77
CA ARG A 8 8.53 -35.53 50.55
C ARG A 8 9.99 -35.04 50.37
N LYS A 9 10.08 -33.82 49.82
CA LYS A 9 10.89 -32.63 50.21
C LYS A 9 12.35 -32.47 49.75
N SER A 10 12.59 -31.42 48.93
CA SER A 10 13.41 -30.19 49.15
C SER A 10 13.60 -29.54 47.75
N VAL A 11 13.46 -28.24 47.41
CA VAL A 11 13.80 -26.92 47.99
C VAL A 11 15.28 -26.74 48.31
N ASP A 12 16.04 -26.30 47.31
CA ASP A 12 16.95 -25.12 47.31
C ASP A 12 17.47 -24.92 45.87
N SER A 13 17.21 -23.78 45.19
CA SER A 13 17.89 -22.48 45.30
C SER A 13 19.37 -22.51 44.88
N THR A 14 19.66 -22.11 43.63
CA THR A 14 20.47 -20.92 43.27
C THR A 14 21.15 -21.03 41.89
N ARG A 15 21.04 -19.91 41.16
CA ARG A 15 22.02 -19.28 40.25
C ARG A 15 22.57 -20.02 39.02
N SER A 16 22.36 -19.31 37.90
CA SER A 16 23.33 -18.97 36.84
C SER A 16 23.62 -20.02 35.78
N LYS A 17 23.22 -19.71 34.53
CA LYS A 17 24.20 -19.40 33.47
C LYS A 17 23.51 -18.87 32.20
N VAL A 18 23.66 -17.57 32.01
CA VAL A 18 23.64 -16.90 30.70
C VAL A 18 24.77 -17.50 29.86
N SER A 19 24.47 -17.97 28.65
CA SER A 19 25.49 -18.36 27.67
C SER A 19 25.42 -17.43 26.47
N ARG A 20 26.22 -16.35 26.54
CA ARG A 20 26.74 -15.63 25.36
C ARG A 20 27.72 -16.54 24.64
N LEU A 21 27.61 -16.63 23.32
CA LEU A 21 28.72 -16.99 22.45
C LEU A 21 29.10 -15.74 21.66
N THR A 22 30.34 -15.33 21.84
CA THR A 22 31.05 -14.29 21.09
C THR A 22 32.46 -14.83 20.82
N ILE A 23 33.18 -14.15 19.92
CA ILE A 23 34.62 -14.25 19.59
C ILE A 23 34.91 -15.46 18.65
N LEU A 24 35.49 -15.32 17.45
CA LEU A 24 36.69 -14.54 17.09
C LEU A 24 36.75 -14.07 15.62
N SER A 25 37.21 -12.82 15.49
CA SER A 25 37.78 -12.18 14.31
C SER A 25 39.27 -12.52 14.11
N ARG A 26 39.76 -12.40 12.86
CA ARG A 26 41.10 -11.84 12.48
C ARG A 26 41.00 -11.45 10.98
N LYS A 27 41.04 -10.17 10.57
CA LYS A 27 42.12 -9.15 10.48
C LYS A 27 43.31 -9.52 9.57
N THR A 28 43.42 -8.79 8.46
CA THR A 28 44.59 -8.05 7.91
C THR A 28 44.03 -7.02 6.89
N ALA A 29 44.02 -5.71 7.11
CA ALA A 29 45.11 -4.72 7.09
C ALA A 29 45.74 -4.50 5.70
N CYS A 30 45.48 -3.34 5.07
CA CYS A 30 46.53 -2.38 4.66
C CYS A 30 45.94 -1.06 4.13
N ALA A 31 46.73 0.00 4.33
CA ALA A 31 46.35 1.41 4.32
C ALA A 31 46.69 2.14 3.01
N ASN A 32 46.10 3.33 2.85
CA ASN A 32 46.71 4.61 2.48
C ASN A 32 45.90 5.41 1.43
N SER A 33 45.42 6.57 1.87
CA SER A 33 45.06 7.74 1.07
C SER A 33 46.29 8.36 0.40
N PRO A 34 46.09 9.18 -0.66
CA PRO A 34 46.42 10.59 -0.49
C PRO A 34 45.42 11.58 -1.13
N THR A 35 45.64 12.83 -0.75
CA THR A 35 44.84 14.05 -0.90
C THR A 35 45.22 14.92 -2.13
N ARG A 36 44.29 15.74 -2.62
CA ARG A 36 44.47 17.05 -3.34
C ARG A 36 43.09 17.75 -3.38
N LYS A 37 42.81 18.87 -2.66
CA LYS A 37 43.05 20.32 -2.96
C LYS A 37 42.57 20.71 -4.37
N SER A 38 41.75 21.75 -4.65
CA SER A 38 41.29 22.99 -3.97
C SER A 38 40.18 23.67 -4.87
N PRO A 39 39.89 25.00 -4.84
CA PRO A 39 39.02 25.75 -3.91
C PRO A 39 37.92 26.59 -4.63
N PHE A 40 36.93 27.14 -3.92
CA PHE A 40 36.39 28.48 -4.26
C PHE A 40 35.81 29.18 -3.02
N ARG A 41 36.05 30.49 -2.97
CA ARG A 41 36.03 31.41 -1.82
C ARG A 41 35.00 32.49 -2.14
N ILE A 42 34.09 32.83 -1.23
CA ILE A 42 33.40 34.13 -1.24
C ILE A 42 33.42 34.71 0.18
N GLN A 43 33.83 35.98 0.24
CA GLN A 43 34.18 36.76 1.42
C GLN A 43 32.95 37.41 2.07
N PHE A 44 33.07 37.65 3.37
CA PHE A 44 32.26 38.57 4.17
C PHE A 44 32.85 39.99 4.18
N SER A 45 32.01 40.95 4.61
CA SER A 45 32.27 42.23 5.34
C SER A 45 32.00 43.56 4.57
N PRO A 46 31.86 44.74 5.23
CA PRO A 46 30.87 45.11 6.27
C PRO A 46 30.29 46.59 6.18
N SER A 47 29.25 46.87 6.99
CA SER A 47 28.90 48.09 7.78
C SER A 47 28.56 49.51 7.20
N THR A 48 27.29 49.95 7.46
CA THR A 48 26.75 51.24 8.03
C THR A 48 26.96 52.62 7.33
N PRO A 49 26.29 53.73 7.74
CA PRO A 49 24.88 54.02 8.10
C PRO A 49 24.30 55.31 7.40
N GLY A 50 23.00 55.60 7.48
CA GLY A 50 22.46 56.91 7.08
C GLY A 50 20.93 57.05 7.11
N SER A 51 20.45 58.14 7.70
CA SER A 51 19.06 58.38 8.13
C SER A 51 18.23 59.28 7.19
N ILE A 52 16.92 59.31 7.49
CA ILE A 52 15.89 60.38 7.39
C ILE A 52 14.99 60.53 6.12
N VAL A 53 13.68 60.59 6.45
CA VAL A 53 12.51 61.30 5.84
C VAL A 53 11.64 60.55 4.82
N GLY A 54 10.35 60.40 5.16
CA GLY A 54 9.25 60.37 4.19
C GLY A 54 8.02 59.56 4.62
N LEU A 55 7.06 60.19 5.33
CA LEU A 55 5.67 59.72 5.40
C LEU A 55 5.04 59.69 4.00
N PRO A 56 4.03 58.82 3.74
CA PRO A 56 2.67 59.35 3.71
C PRO A 56 1.55 58.43 4.26
N THR A 57 0.67 59.07 5.02
CA THR A 57 -0.81 58.93 5.08
C THR A 57 -1.47 57.54 5.07
N THR A 58 -2.00 57.21 6.25
CA THR A 58 -3.37 56.72 6.51
C THR A 58 -4.22 56.33 5.30
N ILE A 59 -4.31 55.02 5.05
CA ILE A 59 -5.47 54.38 4.43
C ILE A 59 -6.09 53.50 5.50
N VAL A 60 -7.27 53.90 5.98
CA VAL A 60 -8.14 53.06 6.82
C VAL A 60 -8.56 51.87 5.97
N PRO A 61 -8.27 50.61 6.35
CA PRO A 61 -8.89 49.49 5.67
C PRO A 61 -10.34 49.44 6.14
N THR A 62 -11.24 49.84 5.26
CA THR A 62 -12.66 49.48 5.33
C THR A 62 -12.73 47.97 5.56
N ILE A 63 -13.22 47.58 6.74
CA ILE A 63 -13.47 46.19 7.10
C ILE A 63 -14.44 45.65 6.06
N ALA A 64 -13.92 44.91 5.09
CA ALA A 64 -14.72 44.11 4.18
C ALA A 64 -15.49 43.13 5.05
N VAL A 65 -16.82 43.27 5.05
CA VAL A 65 -17.76 42.34 5.66
C VAL A 65 -17.37 40.95 5.17
N ALA A 66 -16.85 40.13 6.09
CA ALA A 66 -16.48 38.75 5.81
C ALA A 66 -17.67 38.04 5.18
N ALA A 67 -17.51 37.67 3.91
CA ALA A 67 -18.50 36.88 3.18
C ALA A 67 -18.87 35.64 4.02
N GLU A 68 -20.16 35.36 4.12
CA GLU A 68 -20.67 34.16 4.76
C GLU A 68 -19.92 32.92 4.23
N PRO A 69 -19.56 31.95 5.09
CA PRO A 69 -18.96 30.71 4.60
C PRO A 69 -19.97 30.01 3.69
N VAL A 70 -19.64 29.91 2.41
CA VAL A 70 -20.44 29.28 1.36
C VAL A 70 -20.68 27.80 1.73
N TYR A 71 -21.81 27.52 2.37
CA TYR A 71 -22.30 26.17 2.66
C TYR A 71 -23.22 25.72 1.53
N VAL A 72 -22.66 25.34 0.37
CA VAL A 72 -23.47 24.82 -0.74
C VAL A 72 -22.87 23.53 -1.30
N LYS A 73 -23.72 22.49 -1.39
CA LYS A 73 -23.57 21.18 -2.05
C LYS A 73 -22.48 20.23 -1.51
N ARG A 74 -22.84 19.46 -0.48
CA ARG A 74 -22.09 18.29 0.02
C ARG A 74 -23.01 17.06 0.15
N GLU A 75 -23.83 16.76 -0.85
CA GLU A 75 -24.98 15.84 -0.68
C GLU A 75 -24.60 14.34 -0.56
N ALA A 76 -23.69 13.80 -1.36
CA ALA A 76 -23.44 12.34 -1.42
C ALA A 76 -22.74 11.75 -0.16
N ALA A 77 -21.53 12.21 0.20
CA ALA A 77 -20.88 11.78 1.46
C ALA A 77 -21.71 12.13 2.71
N SER A 78 -22.49 13.22 2.68
CA SER A 78 -23.38 13.53 3.80
C SER A 78 -24.56 12.58 3.90
N LEU A 79 -25.08 12.04 2.80
CA LEU A 79 -26.10 10.99 2.82
C LEU A 79 -25.53 9.68 3.39
N ALA A 80 -24.31 9.28 3.00
CA ALA A 80 -23.67 8.06 3.50
C ALA A 80 -23.39 8.13 5.01
N LEU A 81 -22.83 9.24 5.49
CA LEU A 81 -22.58 9.47 6.93
C LEU A 81 -23.87 9.63 7.74
N ALA A 82 -24.90 10.27 7.17
CA ALA A 82 -26.18 10.43 7.84
C ALA A 82 -27.00 9.13 7.89
N ALA A 83 -26.80 8.23 6.92
CA ALA A 83 -27.44 6.91 6.91
C ALA A 83 -26.86 5.96 7.97
N ASP A 84 -25.59 6.15 8.38
CA ASP A 84 -24.99 5.35 9.45
C ASP A 84 -25.22 6.00 10.82
N PRO A 85 -26.02 5.38 11.72
CA PRO A 85 -26.32 5.96 13.02
C PRO A 85 -25.10 6.22 13.89
N SER A 86 -24.02 5.44 13.70
CA SER A 86 -22.81 5.56 14.51
C SER A 86 -22.04 6.84 14.17
N TYR A 87 -21.98 7.21 12.88
CA TYR A 87 -21.33 8.44 12.42
C TYR A 87 -22.24 9.65 12.56
N ALA A 88 -23.53 9.52 12.25
CA ALA A 88 -24.50 10.61 12.29
C ALA A 88 -24.58 11.30 13.68
N GLN A 89 -24.52 10.51 14.76
CA GLN A 89 -24.56 11.04 16.13
C GLN A 89 -23.27 11.78 16.54
N ALA A 90 -22.15 11.47 15.88
CA ALA A 90 -20.85 12.02 16.18
C ALA A 90 -20.51 13.29 15.38
N LEU A 91 -21.20 13.54 14.25
CA LEU A 91 -21.01 14.71 13.40
C LEU A 91 -21.13 16.02 14.18
N VAL A 92 -20.35 17.04 13.78
CA VAL A 92 -20.33 18.35 14.43
C VAL A 92 -21.69 19.01 14.32
N ARG A 93 -22.22 19.51 15.45
CA ARG A 93 -23.55 20.12 15.50
C ARG A 93 -23.48 21.59 15.08
N THR A 94 -23.45 21.81 13.78
CA THR A 94 -23.24 23.12 13.14
C THR A 94 -24.29 24.18 13.51
N HIS A 95 -25.54 23.77 13.77
CA HIS A 95 -26.63 24.71 14.06
C HIS A 95 -26.45 25.44 15.40
N TYR A 96 -26.08 24.71 16.46
CA TYR A 96 -25.85 25.33 17.77
C TYR A 96 -24.66 26.29 17.77
N VAL A 97 -23.57 25.92 17.06
CA VAL A 97 -22.39 26.78 16.97
C VAL A 97 -22.71 28.05 16.19
N ARG A 98 -23.52 27.96 15.12
CA ARG A 98 -23.94 29.12 14.33
C ARG A 98 -24.78 30.10 15.17
N GLU A 99 -25.75 29.60 15.91
CA GLU A 99 -26.60 30.43 16.77
C GLU A 99 -25.76 31.20 17.82
N LEU A 100 -24.78 30.54 18.42
CA LEU A 100 -23.87 31.18 19.38
C LEU A 100 -22.96 32.22 18.73
N VAL A 101 -22.46 31.96 17.52
CA VAL A 101 -21.69 32.96 16.75
C VAL A 101 -22.53 34.22 16.48
N ASP A 102 -23.80 34.05 16.10
CA ASP A 102 -24.69 35.18 15.86
C ASP A 102 -24.99 35.95 17.16
N GLN A 103 -25.11 35.25 18.30
CA GLN A 103 -25.21 35.90 19.61
C GLN A 103 -23.95 36.70 19.98
N VAL A 104 -22.75 36.21 19.67
CA VAL A 104 -21.49 36.96 19.88
C VAL A 104 -21.49 38.24 19.06
N ARG A 105 -21.95 38.19 17.80
CA ARG A 105 -22.03 39.36 16.91
C ARG A 105 -22.97 40.45 17.43
N LEU A 106 -24.07 40.05 18.08
CA LEU A 106 -25.08 40.98 18.59
C LEU A 106 -24.77 41.51 20.00
N ALA A 107 -24.01 40.78 20.81
CA ALA A 107 -23.70 41.14 22.18
C ALA A 107 -22.65 42.29 22.29
N LYS A 108 -22.75 43.10 23.35
CA LYS A 108 -21.80 44.18 23.68
C LYS A 108 -21.38 44.11 25.15
N GLY A 109 -20.18 44.61 25.45
CA GLY A 109 -19.63 44.68 26.81
C GLY A 109 -19.49 43.31 27.48
N GLU A 110 -19.70 43.23 28.79
CA GLU A 110 -19.54 42.02 29.60
C GLU A 110 -20.38 40.82 29.12
N ARG A 111 -21.52 41.08 28.46
CA ARG A 111 -22.35 40.03 27.86
C ARG A 111 -21.63 39.34 26.70
N ARG A 112 -20.83 40.06 25.92
CA ARG A 112 -20.05 39.50 24.81
C ARG A 112 -19.00 38.53 25.32
N ASP A 113 -18.25 38.92 26.35
CA ASP A 113 -17.18 38.09 26.94
C ASP A 113 -17.74 36.76 27.47
N LYS A 114 -18.91 36.79 28.13
CA LYS A 114 -19.58 35.58 28.62
C LYS A 114 -20.01 34.65 27.49
N VAL A 115 -20.55 35.19 26.39
CA VAL A 115 -20.97 34.39 25.22
C VAL A 115 -19.75 33.84 24.48
N GLU A 116 -18.66 34.60 24.39
CA GLU A 116 -17.40 34.14 23.79
C GLU A 116 -16.81 32.94 24.53
N ILE A 117 -16.67 33.03 25.86
CA ILE A 117 -16.18 31.93 26.70
C ILE A 117 -17.08 30.70 26.53
N PHE A 118 -18.39 30.90 26.46
CA PHE A 118 -19.34 29.82 26.24
C PHE A 118 -19.18 29.18 24.85
N LEU A 119 -19.02 29.99 23.80
CA LEU A 119 -18.79 29.52 22.44
C LEU A 119 -17.50 28.69 22.34
N LEU A 120 -16.40 29.15 22.92
CA LEU A 120 -15.14 28.40 22.97
C LEU A 120 -15.31 27.03 23.63
N LYS A 121 -15.98 26.97 24.79
CA LYS A 121 -16.27 25.71 25.49
C LYS A 121 -17.14 24.76 24.67
N VAL A 122 -18.11 25.29 23.92
CA VAL A 122 -18.96 24.48 23.04
C VAL A 122 -18.14 23.89 21.90
N VAL A 123 -17.29 24.70 21.24
CA VAL A 123 -16.41 24.20 20.16
C VAL A 123 -15.39 23.19 20.68
N GLU A 124 -14.81 23.42 21.85
CA GLU A 124 -13.92 22.47 22.52
C GLU A 124 -14.61 21.13 22.77
N LYS A 125 -15.84 21.15 23.29
CA LYS A 125 -16.62 19.93 23.53
C LYS A 125 -17.00 19.19 22.24
N GLU A 126 -17.32 19.92 21.17
CA GLU A 126 -17.58 19.33 19.85
C GLU A 126 -16.31 18.72 19.24
N LEU A 127 -15.16 19.38 19.41
CA LEU A 127 -13.85 18.88 19.03
C LEU A 127 -13.52 17.57 19.77
N GLU A 128 -13.69 17.56 21.09
CA GLU A 128 -13.45 16.37 21.91
C GLU A 128 -14.33 15.21 21.48
N ARG A 129 -15.62 15.46 21.22
CA ARG A 129 -16.54 14.42 20.74
C ARG A 129 -16.08 13.83 19.41
N ALA A 130 -15.74 14.68 18.43
CA ALA A 130 -15.28 14.23 17.12
C ALA A 130 -13.97 13.43 17.23
N CYS A 131 -13.02 13.90 18.05
CA CYS A 131 -11.76 13.20 18.29
C CYS A 131 -11.95 11.86 18.99
N LEU A 132 -12.76 11.80 20.05
CA LEU A 132 -13.03 10.55 20.78
C LEU A 132 -13.70 9.52 19.87
N HIS A 133 -14.64 9.96 19.02
CA HIS A 133 -15.25 9.08 18.04
C HIS A 133 -14.22 8.56 17.04
N ALA A 134 -13.40 9.43 16.45
CA ALA A 134 -12.35 9.02 15.52
C ALA A 134 -11.37 8.01 16.15
N ILE A 135 -10.89 8.28 17.37
CA ILE A 135 -9.98 7.39 18.12
C ILE A 135 -10.63 6.04 18.41
N HIS A 136 -11.89 6.04 18.82
CA HIS A 136 -12.61 4.79 19.08
C HIS A 136 -12.77 3.95 17.80
N ARG A 137 -13.09 4.59 16.68
CA ARG A 137 -13.23 3.92 15.38
C ARG A 137 -11.89 3.40 14.85
N THR A 138 -10.80 4.17 14.98
CA THR A 138 -9.46 3.68 14.59
C THR A 138 -9.05 2.47 15.42
N ALA A 139 -9.29 2.47 16.74
CA ALA A 139 -8.97 1.32 17.61
C ALA A 139 -9.82 0.06 17.31
N LEU A 140 -11.05 0.22 16.82
CA LEU A 140 -11.86 -0.90 16.31
C LEU A 140 -11.27 -1.43 14.99
N LEU A 141 -10.98 -0.52 14.05
CA LEU A 141 -10.43 -0.87 12.74
C LEU A 141 -9.06 -1.53 12.85
N GLU A 142 -8.22 -1.13 13.82
CA GLU A 142 -6.90 -1.73 14.04
C GLU A 142 -7.00 -3.23 14.39
N ARG A 143 -8.00 -3.59 15.21
CA ARG A 143 -8.25 -4.99 15.58
C ARG A 143 -8.74 -5.80 14.38
N GLU A 144 -9.69 -5.25 13.62
CA GLU A 144 -10.23 -5.91 12.42
C GLU A 144 -9.18 -6.04 11.31
N LEU A 145 -8.33 -5.01 11.13
CA LEU A 145 -7.21 -5.05 10.21
C LEU A 145 -6.20 -6.13 10.61
N THR A 146 -5.92 -6.29 11.90
CA THR A 146 -5.03 -7.35 12.39
C THR A 146 -5.59 -8.75 12.09
N ASP A 147 -6.90 -8.96 12.32
CA ASP A 147 -7.57 -10.21 11.93
C ASP A 147 -7.51 -10.42 10.40
N MET A 148 -7.79 -9.38 9.61
CA MET A 148 -7.73 -9.46 8.15
C MET A 148 -6.33 -9.78 7.62
N LYS A 149 -5.28 -9.19 8.20
CA LYS A 149 -3.89 -9.53 7.86
C LYS A 149 -3.61 -11.02 8.11
N GLY A 150 -4.05 -11.54 9.26
CA GLY A 150 -3.95 -12.96 9.58
C GLY A 150 -4.76 -13.85 8.62
N ARG A 151 -5.92 -13.41 8.15
CA ARG A 151 -6.75 -14.14 7.17
C ARG A 151 -6.14 -14.12 5.78
N LEU A 152 -5.64 -12.97 5.32
CA LEU A 152 -4.96 -12.84 4.03
C LEU A 152 -3.75 -13.79 3.94
N ALA A 153 -2.93 -13.85 4.99
CA ALA A 153 -1.80 -14.78 5.04
C ALA A 153 -2.24 -16.27 4.98
N GLN A 154 -3.43 -16.59 5.49
CA GLN A 154 -3.99 -17.94 5.39
C GLN A 154 -4.58 -18.22 4.00
N LEU A 155 -5.27 -17.24 3.42
CA LEU A 155 -5.85 -17.31 2.08
C LEU A 155 -4.81 -17.45 0.97
N SER A 156 -3.57 -17.03 1.21
CA SER A 156 -2.46 -17.20 0.26
C SER A 156 -1.63 -18.45 0.52
N SER A 157 -1.89 -19.17 1.62
CA SER A 157 -1.11 -20.33 2.01
C SER A 157 -1.41 -21.53 1.10
N PRO A 158 -0.40 -22.08 0.40
CA PRO A 158 -0.59 -23.24 -0.48
C PRO A 158 -0.91 -24.53 0.29
N PHE A 159 -0.77 -24.51 1.62
CA PHE A 159 -1.04 -25.67 2.48
C PHE A 159 -2.47 -25.71 3.02
N LYS A 160 -3.22 -24.60 2.94
CA LYS A 160 -4.58 -24.49 3.47
C LYS A 160 -5.66 -24.58 2.40
N HIS A 161 -5.28 -24.44 1.13
CA HIS A 161 -6.21 -24.34 0.01
C HIS A 161 -5.82 -25.31 -1.10
N ASN A 162 -6.85 -25.87 -1.74
CA ASN A 162 -6.63 -26.70 -2.92
C ASN A 162 -6.16 -25.80 -4.08
N ALA A 163 -5.34 -26.33 -5.00
CA ALA A 163 -4.78 -25.56 -6.11
C ALA A 163 -5.85 -24.78 -6.90
N ARG A 164 -7.06 -25.31 -7.01
CA ARG A 164 -8.22 -24.65 -7.65
C ARG A 164 -8.66 -23.37 -6.92
N GLU A 165 -8.70 -23.36 -5.59
CA GLU A 165 -9.09 -22.17 -4.81
C GLU A 165 -8.04 -21.07 -4.93
N MET A 166 -6.74 -21.44 -4.95
CA MET A 166 -5.65 -20.49 -5.20
C MET A 166 -5.79 -19.77 -6.54
N TYR A 167 -6.30 -20.45 -7.58
CA TYR A 167 -6.57 -19.84 -8.88
C TYR A 167 -7.75 -18.89 -8.90
N LEU A 168 -8.65 -18.97 -7.93
CA LEU A 168 -9.79 -18.06 -7.82
C LEU A 168 -9.45 -16.85 -6.95
N ILE A 169 -8.71 -17.06 -5.86
CA ILE A 169 -8.35 -16.01 -4.90
C ILE A 169 -7.33 -15.03 -5.50
N ARG A 170 -6.35 -15.50 -6.29
CA ARG A 170 -5.28 -14.63 -6.78
C ARG A 170 -5.72 -13.58 -7.81
N PRO A 171 -6.51 -13.90 -8.86
CA PRO A 171 -7.03 -12.88 -9.77
C PRO A 171 -7.83 -11.81 -9.02
N PHE A 172 -8.62 -12.23 -8.03
CA PHE A 172 -9.34 -11.31 -7.15
C PHE A 172 -8.38 -10.38 -6.38
N LEU A 173 -7.34 -10.92 -5.72
CA LEU A 173 -6.37 -10.09 -5.00
C LEU A 173 -5.57 -9.16 -5.93
N HIS A 174 -5.23 -9.63 -7.13
CA HIS A 174 -4.57 -8.82 -8.15
C HIS A 174 -5.46 -7.65 -8.59
N ASP A 175 -6.72 -7.94 -8.91
CA ASP A 175 -7.70 -6.93 -9.33
C ASP A 175 -7.97 -5.93 -8.19
N TYR A 176 -8.13 -6.42 -6.95
CA TYR A 176 -8.24 -5.60 -5.75
C TYR A 176 -7.04 -4.65 -5.59
N VAL A 177 -5.80 -5.16 -5.66
CA VAL A 177 -4.60 -4.33 -5.52
C VAL A 177 -4.50 -3.30 -6.63
N ARG A 178 -4.77 -3.69 -7.88
CA ARG A 178 -4.74 -2.80 -9.05
C ARG A 178 -5.77 -1.68 -8.92
N GLU A 179 -7.01 -2.03 -8.59
CA GLU A 179 -8.12 -1.09 -8.49
C GLU A 179 -7.97 -0.16 -7.28
N ASN A 180 -7.50 -0.66 -6.14
CA ASN A 180 -7.20 0.16 -4.97
C ASN A 180 -6.05 1.15 -5.26
N LYS A 181 -4.97 0.70 -5.92
CA LYS A 181 -3.87 1.60 -6.37
C LYS A 181 -4.37 2.66 -7.34
N GLN A 182 -5.24 2.30 -8.28
CA GLN A 182 -5.81 3.24 -9.25
C GLN A 182 -6.70 4.28 -8.57
N MET A 183 -7.59 3.84 -7.67
CA MET A 183 -8.46 4.74 -6.90
C MET A 183 -7.64 5.72 -6.04
N VAL A 184 -6.62 5.21 -5.34
CA VAL A 184 -5.69 6.05 -4.55
C VAL A 184 -4.90 7.03 -5.44
N LYS A 185 -4.55 6.65 -6.67
CA LYS A 185 -3.84 7.53 -7.61
C LYS A 185 -4.73 8.64 -8.17
N ASP A 186 -5.95 8.30 -8.57
CA ASP A 186 -6.87 9.22 -9.24
C ASP A 186 -7.49 10.22 -8.27
N TYR A 187 -7.69 9.82 -7.00
CA TYR A 187 -8.44 10.60 -6.02
C TYR A 187 -7.62 10.95 -4.75
N GLY A 188 -6.36 10.49 -4.71
CA GLY A 188 -5.42 10.67 -3.62
C GLY A 188 -5.55 9.61 -2.53
N LEU A 189 -4.46 9.38 -1.78
CA LEU A 189 -4.56 8.82 -0.43
C LEU A 189 -5.43 9.75 0.43
N PRO A 190 -6.11 9.22 1.46
CA PRO A 190 -6.73 10.05 2.49
C PRO A 190 -5.68 11.00 3.10
N MET A 191 -5.74 12.26 2.68
CA MET A 191 -5.30 13.46 3.39
C MET A 191 -3.84 13.55 3.86
N ILE A 192 -2.94 13.94 2.95
CA ILE A 192 -1.69 14.67 3.29
C ILE A 192 -1.91 16.21 3.28
N TYR A 193 -3.06 16.69 2.78
CA TYR A 193 -3.34 18.12 2.56
C TYR A 193 -4.17 18.81 3.65
N LEU A 194 -4.01 18.44 4.93
CA LEU A 194 -4.38 19.37 6.02
C LEU A 194 -3.46 20.60 6.09
N ARG A 195 -2.82 20.98 4.96
CA ARG A 195 -1.76 21.99 4.91
C ARG A 195 -2.17 23.29 4.22
N ASN A 196 -3.09 23.32 3.25
CA ASN A 196 -3.38 24.55 2.50
C ASN A 196 -4.88 24.76 2.27
N GLU A 197 -5.29 26.04 2.31
CA GLU A 197 -6.67 26.50 2.50
C GLU A 197 -7.53 26.55 1.22
N ASP A 198 -7.01 26.16 0.05
CA ASP A 198 -7.65 26.46 -1.25
C ASP A 198 -8.08 25.23 -2.08
N GLY A 199 -8.16 24.05 -1.46
CA GLY A 199 -8.55 22.83 -2.16
C GLY A 199 -10.04 22.52 -2.05
N GLU A 200 -10.90 23.24 -2.76
CA GLU A 200 -12.22 22.72 -3.17
C GLU A 200 -12.02 21.55 -4.14
N GLY A 201 -11.42 20.46 -3.65
CA GLY A 201 -11.26 19.23 -4.41
C GLY A 201 -12.65 18.68 -4.76
N ASN A 202 -12.79 18.15 -5.97
CA ASN A 202 -14.00 17.52 -6.50
C ASN A 202 -14.45 16.31 -5.64
N ARG A 203 -15.04 16.56 -4.46
CA ARG A 203 -15.50 15.53 -3.52
C ARG A 203 -16.60 14.67 -4.13
N ALA A 204 -17.49 15.27 -4.92
CA ALA A 204 -18.51 14.53 -5.66
C ALA A 204 -17.87 13.50 -6.62
N GLY A 205 -16.76 13.86 -7.26
CA GLY A 205 -15.96 12.92 -8.07
C GLY A 205 -15.33 11.81 -7.24
N LYS A 206 -14.81 12.12 -6.04
CA LYS A 206 -14.25 11.11 -5.13
C LYS A 206 -15.31 10.11 -4.64
N ASP A 207 -16.48 10.61 -4.25
CA ASP A 207 -17.59 9.78 -3.74
C ASP A 207 -18.10 8.84 -4.84
N ALA A 208 -18.33 9.36 -6.05
CA ALA A 208 -18.76 8.57 -7.20
C ALA A 208 -17.74 7.48 -7.58
N ALA A 209 -16.44 7.81 -7.54
CA ALA A 209 -15.39 6.86 -7.85
C ALA A 209 -15.24 5.76 -6.80
N PHE A 210 -15.36 6.10 -5.51
CA PHE A 210 -15.39 5.09 -4.46
C PHE A 210 -16.61 4.18 -4.63
N GLU A 211 -17.78 4.73 -4.94
CA GLU A 211 -18.99 3.94 -5.16
C GLU A 211 -18.83 2.96 -6.33
N GLU A 212 -18.29 3.40 -7.47
CA GLU A 212 -17.98 2.54 -8.61
C GLU A 212 -17.01 1.41 -8.23
N TYR A 213 -15.89 1.75 -7.59
CA TYR A 213 -14.92 0.79 -7.08
C TYR A 213 -15.56 -0.22 -6.10
N PHE A 214 -16.38 0.27 -5.17
CA PHE A 214 -16.95 -0.53 -4.11
C PHE A 214 -18.03 -1.49 -4.61
N VAL A 215 -18.84 -1.08 -5.59
CA VAL A 215 -19.78 -1.96 -6.30
C VAL A 215 -19.03 -3.09 -7.00
N LYS A 216 -17.96 -2.74 -7.74
CA LYS A 216 -17.13 -3.72 -8.43
C LYS A 216 -16.48 -4.72 -7.48
N LEU A 217 -15.90 -4.24 -6.38
CA LEU A 217 -15.30 -5.08 -5.33
C LEU A 217 -16.32 -6.06 -4.73
N LYS A 218 -17.54 -5.60 -4.42
CA LYS A 218 -18.62 -6.45 -3.91
C LYS A 218 -19.02 -7.53 -4.90
N GLU A 219 -19.13 -7.21 -6.18
CA GLU A 219 -19.51 -8.16 -7.22
C GLU A 219 -18.44 -9.23 -7.43
N GLN A 220 -17.18 -8.83 -7.50
CA GLN A 220 -16.04 -9.75 -7.59
C GLN A 220 -15.98 -10.67 -6.37
N ALA A 221 -16.12 -10.13 -5.16
CA ALA A 221 -16.12 -10.91 -3.93
C ALA A 221 -17.31 -11.88 -3.84
N LYS A 222 -18.49 -11.47 -4.30
CA LYS A 222 -19.69 -12.34 -4.36
C LYS A 222 -19.45 -13.52 -5.31
N THR A 223 -18.92 -13.24 -6.50
CA THR A 223 -18.59 -14.26 -7.50
C THR A 223 -17.56 -15.25 -6.96
N LEU A 224 -16.52 -14.75 -6.28
CA LEU A 224 -15.50 -15.59 -5.65
C LEU A 224 -16.06 -16.44 -4.51
N ALA A 225 -16.90 -15.89 -3.64
CA ALA A 225 -17.52 -16.63 -2.55
C ALA A 225 -18.41 -17.77 -3.06
N GLN A 226 -19.17 -17.54 -4.13
CA GLN A 226 -20.04 -18.54 -4.76
C GLN A 226 -19.25 -19.66 -5.43
N THR A 227 -18.16 -19.32 -6.12
CA THR A 227 -17.32 -20.29 -6.84
C THR A 227 -16.43 -21.12 -5.91
N GLY A 228 -15.88 -20.50 -4.86
CA GLY A 228 -15.00 -21.18 -3.91
C GLY A 228 -15.71 -22.14 -2.96
N ARG A 229 -17.00 -21.92 -2.65
CA ARG A 229 -17.81 -22.74 -1.71
C ARG A 229 -17.12 -22.98 -0.34
N ASN A 230 -16.33 -22.02 0.11
CA ASN A 230 -15.55 -22.11 1.34
C ASN A 230 -16.04 -21.06 2.34
N LYS A 231 -16.45 -21.50 3.53
CA LYS A 231 -16.94 -20.61 4.59
C LYS A 231 -15.87 -19.60 5.03
N PHE A 232 -14.62 -20.04 5.18
CA PHE A 232 -13.53 -19.16 5.60
C PHE A 232 -13.24 -18.07 4.56
N LEU A 233 -13.29 -18.41 3.27
CA LEU A 233 -13.16 -17.46 2.17
C LEU A 233 -14.30 -16.43 2.21
N SER A 234 -15.55 -16.88 2.32
CA SER A 234 -16.71 -15.99 2.37
C SER A 234 -16.63 -15.01 3.55
N GLU A 235 -16.28 -15.50 4.75
CA GLU A 235 -16.12 -14.63 5.93
C GLU A 235 -14.97 -13.63 5.78
N SER A 236 -13.85 -14.05 5.18
CA SER A 236 -12.71 -13.16 4.95
C SER A 236 -13.02 -12.08 3.91
N LEU A 237 -13.78 -12.40 2.86
CA LEU A 237 -14.23 -11.42 1.86
C LEU A 237 -15.24 -10.43 2.45
N LYS A 238 -16.16 -10.89 3.31
CA LYS A 238 -17.07 -9.99 4.04
C LYS A 238 -16.29 -9.02 4.93
N LEU A 239 -15.27 -9.50 5.64
CA LEU A 239 -14.42 -8.65 6.47
C LEU A 239 -13.66 -7.62 5.63
N LEU A 240 -13.11 -8.02 4.48
CA LEU A 240 -12.43 -7.09 3.56
C LEU A 240 -13.37 -5.98 3.06
N ILE A 241 -14.58 -6.33 2.61
CA ILE A 241 -15.59 -5.36 2.17
C ILE A 241 -15.97 -4.43 3.32
N LYS A 242 -16.15 -4.98 4.53
CA LYS A 242 -16.46 -4.18 5.72
C LYS A 242 -15.34 -3.19 6.00
N LEU A 243 -14.08 -3.63 6.03
CA LEU A 243 -12.93 -2.76 6.27
C LEU A 243 -12.83 -1.63 5.24
N GLU A 244 -13.01 -1.94 3.96
CA GLU A 244 -12.99 -0.94 2.89
C GLU A 244 -14.10 0.12 3.04
N ALA A 245 -15.31 -0.29 3.43
CA ALA A 245 -16.40 0.64 3.72
C ALA A 245 -16.08 1.52 4.93
N GLU A 246 -15.55 0.93 5.99
CA GLU A 246 -15.24 1.63 7.24
C GLU A 246 -14.06 2.61 7.09
N PHE A 247 -13.06 2.26 6.28
CA PHE A 247 -11.99 3.19 5.91
C PHE A 247 -12.55 4.44 5.23
N TYR A 248 -13.46 4.26 4.25
CA TYR A 248 -14.10 5.36 3.56
C TYR A 248 -15.00 6.21 4.47
N LEU A 249 -15.88 5.57 5.26
CA LEU A 249 -16.77 6.29 6.17
C LEU A 249 -16.00 7.11 7.21
N LEU A 250 -14.95 6.52 7.81
CA LEU A 250 -14.16 7.23 8.80
C LEU A 250 -13.36 8.38 8.17
N GLU A 251 -12.84 8.21 6.96
CA GLU A 251 -12.22 9.30 6.19
C GLU A 251 -13.21 10.44 5.96
N CYS A 252 -14.40 10.15 5.41
CA CYS A 252 -15.44 11.16 5.18
C CYS A 252 -15.81 11.89 6.48
N PHE A 253 -15.93 11.16 7.60
CA PHE A 253 -16.20 11.72 8.91
C PHE A 253 -15.11 12.69 9.37
N ILE A 254 -13.83 12.29 9.28
CA ILE A 254 -12.72 13.13 9.74
C ILE A 254 -12.60 14.36 8.84
N GLU A 255 -12.66 14.20 7.52
CA GLU A 255 -12.58 15.34 6.61
C GLU A 255 -13.72 16.34 6.83
N ARG A 256 -14.95 15.84 7.05
CA ARG A 256 -16.11 16.69 7.31
C ARG A 256 -15.96 17.43 8.64
N SER A 257 -15.67 16.69 9.71
CA SER A 257 -15.52 17.26 11.06
C SER A 257 -14.38 18.26 11.12
N PHE A 258 -13.26 17.94 10.48
CA PHE A 258 -12.10 18.84 10.40
C PHE A 258 -12.46 20.13 9.66
N SER A 259 -13.08 20.04 8.47
CA SER A 259 -13.48 21.22 7.69
C SER A 259 -14.46 22.11 8.46
N GLU A 260 -15.48 21.53 9.10
CA GLU A 260 -16.47 22.30 9.85
C GLU A 260 -15.86 22.99 11.06
N LEU A 261 -15.10 22.26 11.89
CA LEU A 261 -14.43 22.83 13.05
C LEU A 261 -13.42 23.90 12.60
N GLN A 262 -12.60 23.65 11.60
CA GLN A 262 -11.64 24.63 11.09
C GLN A 262 -12.31 25.93 10.65
N CYS A 263 -13.46 25.87 9.94
CA CYS A 263 -14.23 27.05 9.59
C CYS A 263 -14.69 27.84 10.81
N TYR A 264 -15.23 27.17 11.83
CA TYR A 264 -15.66 27.83 13.07
C TYR A 264 -14.50 28.42 13.85
N MET A 265 -13.36 27.74 13.89
CA MET A 265 -12.18 28.20 14.62
C MET A 265 -11.57 29.46 14.00
N ARG A 266 -11.43 29.51 12.67
CA ARG A 266 -11.01 30.73 11.97
C ARG A 266 -11.99 31.88 12.20
N LEU A 267 -13.29 31.58 12.18
CA LEU A 267 -14.32 32.58 12.44
C LEU A 267 -14.24 33.11 13.87
N ILE A 268 -14.09 32.24 14.87
CA ILE A 268 -13.93 32.64 16.27
C ILE A 268 -12.67 33.49 16.43
N GLU A 269 -11.53 33.04 15.91
CA GLU A 269 -10.26 33.78 15.95
C GLU A 269 -10.42 35.21 15.39
N SER A 270 -11.13 35.35 14.26
CA SER A 270 -11.42 36.67 13.66
C SER A 270 -12.35 37.54 14.51
N LEU A 271 -13.28 36.95 15.27
CA LEU A 271 -14.29 37.66 16.05
C LEU A 271 -13.79 38.03 17.45
N THR A 272 -12.85 37.28 18.00
CA THR A 272 -12.47 37.36 19.41
C THR A 272 -11.05 37.86 19.65
N GLN A 273 -10.16 37.77 18.66
CA GLN A 273 -8.72 38.04 18.83
C GLN A 273 -8.09 37.22 19.98
N ASN A 274 -8.72 36.10 20.36
CA ASN A 274 -8.36 35.32 21.53
C ASN A 274 -7.31 34.25 21.20
N GLN A 275 -6.20 34.24 21.96
CA GLN A 275 -5.10 33.27 21.76
C GLN A 275 -5.52 31.83 22.07
N ASP A 276 -6.54 31.61 22.91
CA ASP A 276 -7.04 30.28 23.25
C ASP A 276 -7.65 29.57 22.02
N ALA A 277 -8.18 30.33 21.07
CA ALA A 277 -8.69 29.80 19.81
C ALA A 277 -7.58 29.15 18.97
N ALA A 278 -6.38 29.76 18.93
CA ALA A 278 -5.22 29.23 18.22
C ALA A 278 -4.67 27.95 18.89
N VAL A 279 -4.68 27.89 20.22
CA VAL A 279 -4.27 26.69 20.98
C VAL A 279 -5.22 25.52 20.69
N LEU A 280 -6.52 25.78 20.72
CA LEU A 280 -7.54 24.80 20.37
C LEU A 280 -7.36 24.34 18.91
N GLN A 281 -6.94 25.25 18.01
CA GLN A 281 -6.74 24.95 16.59
C GLN A 281 -5.60 23.97 16.42
N ALA A 282 -4.48 24.23 17.10
CA ALA A 282 -3.33 23.32 17.13
C ALA A 282 -3.72 21.93 17.68
N ALA A 283 -4.55 21.87 18.72
CA ALA A 283 -5.04 20.62 19.29
C ALA A 283 -5.93 19.83 18.30
N LEU A 284 -6.86 20.50 17.61
CA LEU A 284 -7.67 19.93 16.51
C LEU A 284 -6.77 19.36 15.41
N PHE A 285 -5.83 20.18 14.93
CA PHE A 285 -4.90 19.82 13.88
C PHE A 285 -4.05 18.61 14.24
N LEU A 286 -3.68 18.42 15.50
CA LEU A 286 -2.88 17.28 15.92
C LEU A 286 -3.73 16.00 15.99
N ARG A 287 -4.89 16.04 16.66
CA ARG A 287 -5.66 14.84 17.00
C ARG A 287 -6.35 14.20 15.79
N LEU A 288 -7.09 14.98 14.99
CA LEU A 288 -7.78 14.43 13.81
C LEU A 288 -6.79 14.05 12.71
N ARG A 289 -5.67 14.77 12.58
CA ARG A 289 -4.61 14.42 11.63
C ARG A 289 -3.97 13.08 11.93
N ASN A 290 -3.74 12.76 13.21
CA ASN A 290 -3.18 11.46 13.59
C ASN A 290 -4.11 10.30 13.19
N ALA A 291 -5.43 10.49 13.29
CA ALA A 291 -6.39 9.50 12.82
C ALA A 291 -6.33 9.35 11.28
N CYS A 292 -6.26 10.46 10.53
CA CYS A 292 -6.08 10.43 9.07
C CYS A 292 -4.78 9.75 8.63
N THR A 293 -3.64 10.08 9.25
CA THR A 293 -2.35 9.51 8.88
C THR A 293 -2.30 8.01 9.17
N TRP A 294 -2.92 7.59 10.28
CA TRP A 294 -3.10 6.18 10.59
C TRP A 294 -3.95 5.49 9.52
N LEU A 295 -5.08 6.06 9.09
CA LEU A 295 -5.94 5.48 8.05
C LEU A 295 -5.20 5.28 6.72
N GLY A 296 -4.47 6.32 6.28
CA GLY A 296 -3.64 6.22 5.08
C GLY A 296 -2.64 5.08 5.18
N SER A 297 -1.93 5.00 6.31
CA SER A 297 -0.91 3.96 6.57
C SER A 297 -1.51 2.56 6.73
N ALA A 298 -2.70 2.45 7.32
CA ALA A 298 -3.44 1.21 7.48
C ALA A 298 -3.86 0.65 6.11
N ARG A 299 -4.39 1.51 5.25
CA ARG A 299 -4.81 1.16 3.88
C ARG A 299 -3.61 0.75 3.02
N THR A 300 -2.51 1.51 3.04
CA THR A 300 -1.29 1.13 2.31
C THR A 300 -0.73 -0.20 2.82
N SER A 301 -0.69 -0.41 4.13
CA SER A 301 -0.22 -1.66 4.73
C SER A 301 -1.08 -2.87 4.30
N LEU A 302 -2.40 -2.70 4.19
CA LEU A 302 -3.30 -3.75 3.68
C LEU A 302 -3.03 -4.06 2.21
N THR A 303 -2.91 -3.02 1.38
CA THR A 303 -2.65 -3.16 -0.06
C THR A 303 -1.27 -3.75 -0.35
N GLU A 304 -0.23 -3.36 0.40
CA GLU A 304 1.12 -3.94 0.31
C GLU A 304 1.13 -5.40 0.72
N LEU A 305 0.42 -5.76 1.79
CA LEU A 305 0.28 -7.16 2.19
C LEU A 305 -0.40 -7.95 1.07
N ALA A 306 -1.55 -7.48 0.57
CA ALA A 306 -2.25 -8.14 -0.53
C ALA A 306 -1.36 -8.28 -1.79
N SER A 307 -0.57 -7.25 -2.11
CA SER A 307 0.39 -7.26 -3.22
C SER A 307 1.47 -8.33 -3.00
N SER A 308 2.02 -8.47 -1.79
CA SER A 308 3.04 -9.48 -1.48
C SER A 308 2.53 -10.93 -1.60
N LEU A 309 1.21 -11.13 -1.55
CA LEU A 309 0.58 -12.44 -1.65
C LEU A 309 0.29 -12.86 -3.09
N VAL A 310 0.37 -11.91 -4.04
CA VAL A 310 0.19 -12.15 -5.47
C VAL A 310 1.58 -12.01 -6.11
N PRO A 311 2.27 -13.12 -6.43
CA PRO A 311 3.51 -13.02 -7.19
C PRO A 311 3.22 -12.42 -8.56
N ASP A 312 3.91 -11.33 -8.89
CA ASP A 312 3.78 -10.70 -10.19
C ASP A 312 4.36 -11.64 -11.26
N MET A 313 3.60 -11.83 -12.34
CA MET A 313 3.95 -12.78 -13.38
C MET A 313 5.30 -12.43 -14.05
N GLU A 314 5.62 -11.13 -14.10
CA GLU A 314 6.83 -10.55 -14.68
C GLU A 314 8.11 -11.07 -14.01
N ASP A 315 8.09 -11.25 -12.69
CA ASP A 315 9.22 -11.75 -11.91
C ASP A 315 9.61 -13.19 -12.26
N TYR A 316 8.70 -13.94 -12.88
CA TYR A 316 8.86 -15.35 -13.24
C TYR A 316 8.98 -15.56 -14.75
N GLN A 317 9.24 -14.50 -15.51
CA GLN A 317 9.46 -14.58 -16.94
C GLN A 317 10.89 -15.02 -17.28
N CYS A 318 11.02 -15.81 -18.34
CA CYS A 318 12.31 -16.11 -18.94
C CYS A 318 12.77 -14.91 -19.77
N SER A 319 13.95 -14.36 -19.49
CA SER A 319 14.53 -13.24 -20.24
C SER A 319 14.85 -13.51 -21.71
N ILE A 320 14.78 -14.77 -22.16
CA ILE A 320 14.96 -15.14 -23.57
C ILE A 320 13.63 -15.08 -24.34
N CYS A 321 12.55 -15.61 -23.76
CA CYS A 321 11.25 -15.69 -24.45
C CYS A 321 10.20 -14.72 -23.93
N LEU A 322 10.53 -13.92 -22.91
CA LEU A 322 9.68 -12.92 -22.28
C LEU A 322 8.30 -13.48 -21.90
N SER A 323 8.32 -14.68 -21.33
CA SER A 323 7.12 -15.39 -20.92
C SER A 323 7.43 -16.25 -19.71
N VAL A 324 6.39 -16.64 -18.97
CA VAL A 324 6.48 -17.52 -17.79
C VAL A 324 7.41 -18.71 -18.05
N MET A 325 8.36 -18.96 -17.14
CA MET A 325 9.37 -20.01 -17.34
C MET A 325 8.73 -21.40 -17.38
N TYR A 326 9.05 -22.17 -18.44
CA TYR A 326 8.62 -23.56 -18.59
C TYR A 326 9.79 -24.52 -18.42
N LYS A 327 9.70 -25.43 -17.43
CA LYS A 327 10.79 -26.30 -16.98
C LYS A 327 12.06 -25.50 -16.72
N PRO A 328 12.04 -24.56 -15.74
CA PRO A 328 13.16 -23.68 -15.45
C PRO A 328 14.44 -24.46 -15.12
N VAL A 329 15.56 -23.94 -15.60
CA VAL A 329 16.91 -24.35 -15.26
C VAL A 329 17.67 -23.12 -14.79
N PHE A 330 18.55 -23.30 -13.80
CA PHE A 330 19.47 -22.23 -13.38
C PHE A 330 20.91 -22.58 -13.75
N LEU A 331 21.68 -21.56 -14.09
CA LEU A 331 23.13 -21.68 -14.28
C LEU A 331 23.82 -21.71 -12.93
N SER A 332 24.65 -22.71 -12.65
CA SER A 332 25.26 -22.85 -11.32
C SER A 332 26.27 -21.73 -11.01
N SER A 333 26.88 -21.11 -12.03
CA SER A 333 27.87 -20.05 -11.91
C SER A 333 27.28 -18.69 -11.52
N CYS A 334 26.16 -18.28 -12.13
CA CYS A 334 25.56 -16.96 -11.92
C CYS A 334 24.12 -17.00 -11.37
N LYS A 335 23.55 -18.21 -11.17
CA LYS A 335 22.21 -18.47 -10.63
C LYS A 335 21.03 -17.86 -11.42
N HIS A 336 21.27 -17.31 -12.61
CA HIS A 336 20.21 -16.86 -13.51
C HIS A 336 19.37 -18.04 -14.02
N ARG A 337 18.05 -17.81 -14.15
CA ARG A 337 17.05 -18.81 -14.50
C ARG A 337 16.48 -18.59 -15.89
N PHE A 338 16.28 -19.67 -16.64
CA PHE A 338 15.73 -19.65 -17.99
C PHE A 338 14.84 -20.88 -18.23
N CYS A 339 13.99 -20.85 -19.26
CA CYS A 339 13.38 -22.08 -19.75
C CYS A 339 14.47 -23.04 -20.25
N ARG A 340 14.38 -24.33 -19.92
CA ARG A 340 15.34 -25.34 -20.42
C ARG A 340 15.53 -25.28 -21.94
N GLU A 341 14.43 -25.12 -22.66
CA GLU A 341 14.43 -25.10 -24.12
C GLU A 341 15.05 -23.82 -24.69
N CYS A 342 14.79 -22.68 -24.07
CA CYS A 342 15.37 -21.39 -24.49
C CYS A 342 16.89 -21.39 -24.27
N LEU A 343 17.35 -21.89 -23.12
CA LEU A 343 18.77 -22.00 -22.85
C LEU A 343 19.47 -22.97 -23.81
N HIS A 344 18.85 -24.12 -24.10
CA HIS A 344 19.38 -25.06 -25.11
C HIS A 344 19.49 -24.45 -26.51
N GLN A 345 18.53 -23.61 -26.91
CA GLN A 345 18.60 -22.92 -28.20
C GLN A 345 19.76 -21.92 -28.21
N HIS A 346 19.87 -21.11 -27.16
CA HIS A 346 20.99 -20.18 -26.98
C HIS A 346 22.34 -20.91 -27.05
N GLU A 347 22.52 -21.99 -26.30
CA GLU A 347 23.74 -22.81 -26.32
C GLU A 347 24.09 -23.33 -27.72
N ARG A 348 23.09 -23.73 -28.53
CA ARG A 348 23.33 -24.20 -29.90
C ARG A 348 23.80 -23.10 -30.83
N PHE A 349 23.22 -21.91 -30.71
CA PHE A 349 23.67 -20.76 -31.47
C PHE A 349 25.08 -20.35 -31.03
N SER A 350 25.34 -20.27 -29.73
CA SER A 350 26.68 -19.93 -29.22
C SER A 350 27.74 -20.99 -29.51
N ALA A 351 27.38 -22.27 -29.56
CA ALA A 351 28.33 -23.35 -29.86
C ALA A 351 28.88 -23.28 -31.29
N PHE A 352 28.11 -22.74 -32.25
CA PHE A 352 28.61 -22.46 -33.60
C PHE A 352 29.76 -21.44 -33.56
N TRP A 353 29.58 -20.35 -32.81
CA TRP A 353 30.62 -19.34 -32.61
C TRP A 353 31.78 -19.83 -31.75
N ALA A 354 31.51 -20.66 -30.73
CA ALA A 354 32.53 -21.25 -29.86
C ALA A 354 33.47 -22.18 -30.63
N TYR A 355 32.94 -23.01 -31.53
CA TYR A 355 33.75 -23.89 -32.36
C TYR A 355 34.61 -23.11 -33.36
N MET A 356 34.12 -21.96 -33.84
CA MET A 356 34.81 -21.14 -34.83
C MET A 356 35.82 -20.15 -34.23
N TYR A 357 35.63 -19.72 -32.97
CA TYR A 357 36.40 -18.64 -32.34
C TYR A 357 36.88 -18.92 -30.90
N TRP A 358 36.75 -20.15 -30.37
CA TRP A 358 37.19 -20.50 -29.01
C TRP A 358 36.58 -19.63 -27.89
N ILE A 359 35.34 -19.17 -28.08
CA ILE A 359 34.60 -18.37 -27.09
C ILE A 359 33.71 -19.27 -26.22
N ASP A 360 33.82 -19.12 -24.89
CA ASP A 360 32.92 -19.78 -23.94
C ASP A 360 31.47 -19.31 -24.10
N VAL A 361 30.51 -20.19 -23.77
CA VAL A 361 29.09 -19.80 -23.79
C VAL A 361 28.80 -18.82 -22.67
N GLN A 362 28.19 -17.70 -23.03
CA GLN A 362 27.90 -16.59 -22.11
C GLN A 362 26.45 -16.61 -21.63
N CYS A 363 26.23 -16.26 -20.37
CA CYS A 363 24.89 -16.10 -19.81
C CYS A 363 24.14 -14.95 -20.51
N PRO A 364 22.89 -15.16 -20.98
CA PRO A 364 22.11 -14.09 -21.62
C PRO A 364 21.82 -12.88 -20.71
N MET A 365 21.81 -13.08 -19.39
CA MET A 365 21.50 -12.03 -18.41
C MET A 365 22.74 -11.22 -18.01
N CYS A 366 23.82 -11.90 -17.62
CA CYS A 366 25.00 -11.25 -17.04
C CYS A 366 26.27 -11.38 -17.87
N ARG A 367 26.19 -12.03 -19.03
CA ARG A 367 27.31 -12.30 -19.95
C ARG A 367 28.49 -13.10 -19.38
N GLY A 368 28.40 -13.53 -18.11
CA GLY A 368 29.40 -14.41 -17.50
C GLY A 368 29.46 -15.76 -18.19
N SER A 369 30.68 -16.27 -18.40
CA SER A 369 30.93 -17.58 -19.01
C SER A 369 30.40 -18.72 -18.14
N TYR A 370 29.89 -19.77 -18.78
CA TYR A 370 29.48 -20.98 -18.10
C TYR A 370 29.73 -22.24 -18.95
N ALA A 371 30.06 -23.35 -18.29
CA ALA A 371 30.20 -24.63 -18.96
C ALA A 371 28.83 -25.21 -19.35
N LEU A 372 28.72 -25.83 -20.52
CA LEU A 372 27.44 -26.40 -21.03
C LEU A 372 26.74 -27.39 -20.08
N ARG A 373 27.51 -28.02 -19.18
CA ARG A 373 27.04 -28.98 -18.17
C ARG A 373 26.64 -28.33 -16.83
N SER A 374 26.84 -27.03 -16.66
CA SER A 374 26.63 -26.32 -15.39
C SER A 374 25.18 -25.86 -15.15
N LYS A 375 24.21 -26.37 -15.92
CA LYS A 375 22.78 -26.08 -15.76
C LYS A 375 22.07 -27.15 -14.93
N THR A 376 21.31 -26.71 -13.94
CA THR A 376 20.57 -27.59 -13.03
C THR A 376 19.07 -27.31 -13.15
N PRO A 377 18.20 -28.35 -13.23
CA PRO A 377 16.76 -28.15 -13.23
C PRO A 377 16.28 -27.57 -11.89
N ASP A 378 15.55 -26.47 -11.95
CA ASP A 378 14.96 -25.83 -10.79
C ASP A 378 13.57 -26.43 -10.51
N LYS A 379 13.53 -27.58 -9.82
CA LYS A 379 12.26 -28.24 -9.49
C LYS A 379 11.39 -27.39 -8.57
N ALA A 380 11.99 -26.62 -7.68
CA ALA A 380 11.27 -25.74 -6.76
C ALA A 380 10.54 -24.65 -7.56
N MET A 381 11.25 -23.96 -8.46
CA MET A 381 10.64 -22.96 -9.34
C MET A 381 9.64 -23.57 -10.32
N ASP A 382 9.89 -24.76 -10.87
CA ASP A 382 8.93 -25.44 -11.75
C ASP A 382 7.62 -25.78 -11.01
N ASN A 383 7.70 -26.23 -9.76
CA ASN A 383 6.54 -26.48 -8.92
C ASN A 383 5.83 -25.18 -8.52
N PHE A 384 6.60 -24.13 -8.19
CA PHE A 384 6.07 -22.81 -7.90
C PHE A 384 5.27 -22.31 -9.11
N ILE A 385 5.86 -22.25 -10.30
CA ILE A 385 5.17 -21.75 -11.49
C ILE A 385 3.93 -22.59 -11.83
N LYS A 386 3.99 -23.92 -11.70
CA LYS A 386 2.80 -24.78 -11.89
C LYS A 386 1.67 -24.47 -10.90
N LEU A 387 2.01 -24.06 -9.69
CA LEU A 387 1.07 -23.74 -8.62
C LEU A 387 0.58 -22.29 -8.72
N TYR A 388 1.40 -21.38 -9.22
CA TYR A 388 1.13 -19.95 -9.27
C TYR A 388 0.57 -19.46 -10.62
N PHE A 389 0.97 -20.08 -11.74
CA PHE A 389 0.65 -19.66 -13.12
C PHE A 389 0.31 -20.87 -14.03
N PRO A 390 -0.79 -21.62 -13.78
CA PRO A 390 -1.06 -22.90 -14.44
C PRO A 390 -1.54 -22.75 -15.87
N VAL A 391 -2.25 -21.66 -16.19
CA VAL A 391 -2.84 -21.43 -17.51
C VAL A 391 -1.71 -21.11 -18.46
N GLU A 392 -0.86 -20.17 -18.06
CA GLU A 392 0.35 -19.73 -18.74
C GLU A 392 1.35 -20.89 -18.87
N TYR A 393 1.53 -21.68 -17.81
CA TYR A 393 2.37 -22.88 -17.87
C TYR A 393 1.80 -23.93 -18.83
N ALA A 394 0.49 -24.13 -18.86
CA ALA A 394 -0.17 -25.07 -19.78
C ALA A 394 -0.07 -24.60 -21.23
N GLU A 395 -0.20 -23.30 -21.49
CA GLU A 395 0.02 -22.68 -22.79
C GLU A 395 1.46 -22.87 -23.26
N LYS A 396 2.44 -22.59 -22.38
CA LYS A 396 3.85 -22.86 -22.69
C LYS A 396 4.14 -24.32 -22.92
N ARG A 397 3.50 -25.22 -22.18
CA ARG A 397 3.59 -26.66 -22.43
C ARG A 397 3.09 -27.03 -23.83
N ARG A 398 1.95 -26.47 -24.26
CA ARG A 398 1.39 -26.66 -25.62
C ARG A 398 2.33 -26.11 -26.68
N GLU A 399 2.85 -24.89 -26.49
CA GLU A 399 3.80 -24.25 -27.40
C GLU A 399 5.08 -25.07 -27.56
N ALA A 400 5.67 -25.52 -26.44
CA ALA A 400 6.88 -26.34 -26.42
C ALA A 400 6.65 -27.69 -27.11
N PHE A 401 5.47 -28.30 -26.92
CA PHE A 401 5.10 -29.53 -27.61
C PHE A 401 5.03 -29.32 -29.13
N LYS A 402 4.35 -28.28 -29.60
CA LYS A 402 4.26 -27.91 -31.02
C LYS A 402 5.65 -27.71 -31.64
N LYS A 403 6.51 -26.92 -30.98
CA LYS A 403 7.90 -26.68 -31.43
C LYS A 403 8.75 -27.96 -31.47
N ARG A 404 8.55 -28.90 -30.54
CA ARG A 404 9.25 -30.19 -30.52
C ARG A 404 8.76 -31.10 -31.65
N LEU A 405 7.46 -31.16 -31.88
CA LEU A 405 6.86 -31.94 -32.96
C LEU A 405 7.33 -31.44 -34.32
N GLN A 406 7.28 -30.12 -34.58
CA GLN A 406 7.79 -29.51 -35.80
C GLN A 406 9.25 -29.87 -36.06
N ARG A 407 10.12 -29.78 -35.06
CA ARG A 407 11.54 -30.19 -35.19
C ARG A 407 11.71 -31.67 -35.51
N LYS A 408 10.89 -32.54 -34.89
CA LYS A 408 10.93 -33.97 -35.17
C LYS A 408 10.50 -34.26 -36.60
N ILE A 409 9.43 -33.62 -37.08
CA ILE A 409 8.97 -33.72 -38.47
C ILE A 409 10.07 -33.27 -39.44
N LEU A 410 10.66 -32.08 -39.23
CA LEU A 410 11.76 -31.57 -40.06
C LEU A 410 12.97 -32.51 -40.07
N THR A 411 13.30 -33.12 -38.93
CA THR A 411 14.41 -34.08 -38.83
C THR A 411 14.10 -35.37 -39.62
N LEU A 412 12.85 -35.85 -39.56
CA LEU A 412 12.41 -37.03 -40.29
C LEU A 412 12.34 -36.76 -41.81
N MET A 413 11.94 -35.54 -42.21
CA MET A 413 12.00 -35.10 -43.61
C MET A 413 13.44 -35.05 -44.12
N ARG A 414 14.38 -34.43 -43.38
CA ARG A 414 15.81 -34.40 -43.75
C ARG A 414 16.45 -35.79 -43.85
N LYS A 415 15.92 -36.77 -43.12
CA LYS A 415 16.37 -38.17 -43.16
C LYS A 415 15.65 -39.01 -44.23
N ASN A 416 14.80 -38.41 -45.07
CA ASN A 416 13.95 -39.10 -46.05
C ASN A 416 13.08 -40.24 -45.46
N LEU A 417 12.70 -40.14 -44.18
CA LEU A 417 11.90 -41.16 -43.48
C LEU A 417 10.39 -40.90 -43.53
N LEU A 418 9.97 -39.67 -43.88
CA LEU A 418 8.58 -39.27 -44.07
C LEU A 418 8.17 -39.22 -45.55
N TRP A 419 9.14 -39.09 -46.45
CA TRP A 419 8.94 -39.06 -47.89
C TRP A 419 9.80 -40.18 -48.48
N ARG A 420 9.20 -41.35 -48.69
CA ARG A 420 9.74 -42.28 -49.68
C ARG A 420 9.30 -41.71 -51.04
N PRO A 421 10.21 -41.39 -51.96
CA PRO A 421 9.82 -41.38 -53.35
C PRO A 421 9.29 -42.79 -53.61
N GLU A 422 8.01 -42.86 -53.96
CA GLU A 422 7.45 -44.08 -54.50
C GLU A 422 8.36 -44.52 -55.64
N ARG A 423 8.77 -45.79 -55.61
CA ARG A 423 9.42 -46.45 -56.75
C ARG A 423 8.42 -46.45 -57.90
N TYR A 424 8.44 -45.41 -58.71
CA TYR A 424 7.86 -45.29 -60.04
C TYR A 424 8.74 -44.20 -60.67
N TRP A 425 9.66 -44.46 -61.59
CA TRP A 425 9.55 -45.22 -62.82
C TRP A 425 10.92 -45.80 -63.21
N GLU A 426 10.88 -47.03 -63.73
CA GLU A 426 11.88 -47.73 -64.59
C GLU A 426 13.26 -48.07 -64.03
#